data_AF-A0A918E2M7-F1
#
_entry.id   AF-A0A918E2M7-F1
#
_cell.length_a   1.000
_cell.length_b   1.000
_cell.length_c   1.000
_cell.angle_alpha   90.00
_cell.angle_beta   90.00
_cell.angle_gamma   90.00
#
_symmetry.space_group_name_H-M   'P 1'
#
loop_
_entity.id
_entity.type
_entity.pdbx_description
1 polymer ?
#
loop_
_entity_poly.entity_id
_entity_poly.type
_entity_poly.pdbx_seq_one_letter_code
_entity_poly.pdbx_strand_id
1 'polypeptide(L)'
;MARENPLWGYRWIAGEFASWGYRMGASTVWLILRKAGLEPAPRRTGSTWSEFLRVQASGILACDFFYCDTVFLKRLYVLFVMEIALHTRP
;
A
#
# COMPACT_ATOMS: atom_id res chain seq x y z
N MET A 1 8.13 -14.81 -13.81
CA MET A 1 8.02 -13.50 -13.13
C MET A 1 6.90 -12.58 -13.64
N ALA A 2 7.01 -11.92 -14.81
CA ALA A 2 5.98 -10.97 -15.28
C ALA A 2 4.65 -11.65 -15.72
N ARG A 3 4.75 -12.87 -16.28
CA ARG A 3 3.57 -13.71 -16.59
C ARG A 3 2.92 -14.33 -15.33
N GLU A 4 3.72 -14.60 -14.31
CA GLU A 4 3.24 -15.13 -13.02
C GLU A 4 2.63 -14.03 -12.14
N ASN A 5 3.03 -12.77 -12.35
CA ASN A 5 2.59 -11.62 -11.55
C ASN A 5 2.05 -10.50 -12.46
N PRO A 6 0.86 -10.69 -13.07
CA PRO A 6 0.31 -9.76 -14.07
C PRO A 6 0.02 -8.35 -13.52
N LEU A 7 -0.01 -8.17 -12.20
CA LEU A 7 -0.20 -6.88 -11.53
C LEU A 7 1.09 -6.10 -11.31
N TRP A 8 2.26 -6.71 -11.57
CA TRP A 8 3.55 -6.05 -11.33
C TRP A 8 3.90 -5.13 -12.49
N GLY A 9 3.98 -3.82 -12.19
CA GLY A 9 4.45 -2.83 -13.14
C GLY A 9 5.94 -3.00 -13.48
N TYR A 10 6.35 -2.59 -14.68
CA TYR A 10 7.74 -2.69 -15.17
C TYR A 10 8.77 -1.99 -14.25
N ARG A 11 8.38 -0.94 -13.52
CA ARG A 11 9.23 -0.28 -12.51
C ARG A 11 9.48 -1.15 -11.28
N TRP A 12 8.49 -1.91 -10.87
CA TRP A 12 8.60 -2.81 -9.73
C TRP A 12 9.49 -4.00 -10.08
N ILE A 13 9.29 -4.59 -11.27
CA ILE A 13 10.16 -5.64 -11.82
C ILE A 13 11.62 -5.15 -11.91
N ALA A 14 11.86 -3.91 -12.36
CA ALA A 14 13.20 -3.31 -12.37
C ALA A 14 13.80 -3.16 -10.96
N GLY A 15 12.97 -2.84 -9.96
CA GLY A 15 13.38 -2.78 -8.55
C GLY A 15 13.78 -4.15 -7.99
N GLU A 16 13.05 -5.20 -8.35
CA GLU A 16 13.39 -6.57 -7.95
C GLU A 16 14.73 -7.02 -8.55
N PHE A 17 14.97 -6.72 -9.84
CA PHE A 17 16.29 -6.96 -10.44
C PHE A 17 17.41 -6.21 -9.73
N ALA A 18 17.16 -4.96 -9.31
CA ALA A 18 18.11 -4.20 -8.51
C ALA A 18 18.37 -4.84 -7.14
N SER A 19 17.35 -5.44 -6.50
CA SER A 19 17.50 -6.20 -5.26
C SER A 19 18.35 -7.46 -5.42
N TRP A 20 18.42 -8.03 -6.63
CA TRP A 20 19.30 -9.16 -6.96
C TRP A 20 20.67 -8.73 -7.49
N GLY A 21 21.00 -7.43 -7.42
CA GLY A 21 22.29 -6.88 -7.83
C GLY A 21 22.41 -6.54 -9.32
N TYR A 22 21.35 -6.74 -10.11
CA TYR A 22 21.34 -6.39 -11.53
C TYR A 22 20.88 -4.95 -11.73
N ARG A 23 21.75 -4.08 -12.26
CA ARG A 23 21.37 -2.72 -12.65
C ARG A 23 20.69 -2.71 -14.01
N MET A 24 19.36 -2.83 -14.01
CA MET A 24 18.54 -2.65 -15.21
C MET A 24 17.62 -1.45 -15.06
N GLY A 25 17.61 -0.58 -16.07
CA GLY A 25 16.68 0.56 -16.12
C GLY A 25 15.24 0.09 -16.39
N ALA A 26 14.26 0.81 -15.82
CA ALA A 26 12.84 0.52 -16.03
C ALA A 26 12.44 0.51 -17.53
N SER A 27 13.10 1.33 -18.35
CA SER A 27 12.91 1.37 -19.81
C SER A 27 13.36 0.07 -20.49
N THR A 28 14.44 -0.54 -20.01
CA THR A 28 14.95 -1.83 -20.52
C THR A 28 13.97 -2.95 -20.20
N VAL A 29 13.46 -2.98 -18.97
CA VAL A 29 12.41 -3.93 -18.57
C VAL A 29 11.15 -3.74 -19.41
N TRP A 30 10.72 -2.50 -19.64
CA TRP A 30 9.56 -2.20 -20.50
C TRP A 30 9.76 -2.71 -21.95
N LEU A 31 10.94 -2.50 -22.54
CA LEU A 31 11.29 -2.99 -23.88
C LEU A 31 11.25 -4.52 -23.95
N ILE A 32 11.76 -5.22 -22.93
CA ILE A 32 11.74 -6.69 -22.86
C ILE A 32 10.31 -7.21 -22.73
N LEU A 33 9.49 -6.61 -21.86
CA LEU A 33 8.09 -7.00 -21.68
C LEU A 33 7.28 -6.78 -22.96
N ARG A 34 7.48 -5.65 -23.65
CA ARG A 34 6.84 -5.35 -24.93
C ARG A 34 7.24 -6.34 -26.02
N LYS A 35 8.53 -6.69 -26.12
CA LYS A 35 9.02 -7.72 -27.07
C LYS A 35 8.45 -9.11 -26.76
N ALA A 36 8.17 -9.41 -25.49
CA ALA A 36 7.57 -10.66 -25.05
C ALA A 36 6.03 -10.71 -25.19
N GLY A 37 5.42 -9.66 -25.77
CA GLY A 37 3.97 -9.55 -25.95
C GLY A 37 3.20 -9.35 -24.65
N LEU A 38 3.86 -8.90 -23.58
CA LEU A 38 3.22 -8.64 -22.30
C LEU A 38 2.76 -7.19 -22.27
N GLU A 39 1.44 -7.01 -22.22
CA GLU A 39 0.83 -5.70 -22.05
C GLU A 39 1.27 -5.08 -20.72
N PRO A 40 1.42 -3.74 -20.66
CA PRO A 40 1.76 -3.07 -19.41
C PRO A 40 0.73 -3.44 -18.35
N ALA A 41 1.20 -3.77 -17.14
CA ALA A 41 0.34 -4.05 -16.01
C ALA A 41 -0.76 -2.98 -15.92
N PRO A 42 -2.02 -3.37 -15.68
CA PRO A 42 -3.14 -2.44 -15.66
C PRO A 42 -2.76 -1.20 -14.88
N ARG A 43 -2.89 -0.02 -15.50
CA ARG A 43 -2.80 1.23 -14.73
C ARG A 43 -3.78 1.06 -13.57
N ARG A 44 -3.31 1.29 -12.35
CA ARG A 44 -4.17 1.34 -11.16
C ARG A 44 -5.10 2.56 -11.30
N THR A 45 -6.06 2.51 -12.21
CA THR A 45 -7.34 3.20 -12.07
C THR A 45 -8.17 2.36 -11.10
N GLY A 46 -7.63 2.18 -9.89
CA GLY A 46 -8.45 1.82 -8.75
C GLY A 46 -9.14 3.09 -8.27
N SER A 47 -10.29 2.93 -7.62
CA SER A 47 -10.91 3.98 -6.82
C SER A 47 -9.84 4.78 -6.09
N THR A 48 -9.94 6.11 -6.12
CA THR A 48 -8.98 6.95 -5.39
C THR A 48 -8.89 6.47 -3.94
N TRP A 49 -7.73 6.64 -3.29
CA TRP A 49 -7.57 6.25 -1.88
C TRP A 49 -8.71 6.80 -1.00
N SER A 50 -9.18 8.00 -1.33
CA SER A 50 -10.35 8.63 -0.74
C SER A 50 -11.66 7.84 -0.95
N GLU A 51 -11.95 7.35 -2.15
CA GLU A 51 -13.13 6.51 -2.41
C GLU A 51 -13.05 5.15 -1.70
N PHE A 52 -11.87 4.51 -1.72
CA PHE A 52 -11.67 3.26 -0.99
C PHE A 52 -11.93 3.44 0.51
N LEU A 53 -11.36 4.48 1.10
CA LEU A 53 -11.61 4.83 2.50
C LEU A 53 -13.07 5.19 2.75
N ARG A 54 -13.77 5.83 1.82
CA ARG A 54 -15.19 6.19 1.96
C ARG A 54 -16.10 4.97 1.95
N VAL A 55 -15.80 3.97 1.11
CA VAL A 55 -16.56 2.71 1.03
C VAL A 55 -16.28 1.81 2.22
N GLN A 56 -15.05 1.81 2.74
CA GLN A 56 -14.66 1.02 3.91
C GLN A 56 -14.90 1.77 5.24
N ALA A 57 -15.16 3.08 5.20
CA ALA A 57 -15.35 3.98 6.34
C ALA A 57 -16.31 3.43 7.39
N SER A 58 -17.43 2.87 6.95
CA SER A 58 -18.51 2.40 7.81
C SER A 58 -18.13 1.19 8.67
N GLY A 59 -16.93 0.62 8.50
CA GLY A 59 -16.40 -0.45 9.32
C GLY A 59 -14.96 -0.24 9.80
N ILE A 60 -14.35 0.93 9.54
CA ILE A 60 -12.98 1.21 9.98
C ILE A 60 -12.99 1.77 11.40
N LEU A 61 -12.48 0.97 12.32
CA LEU A 61 -12.13 1.41 13.67
C LEU A 61 -10.67 1.89 13.66
N ALA A 62 -10.42 3.11 14.15
CA ALA A 62 -9.06 3.52 14.50
C ALA A 62 -8.71 2.85 15.83
N CYS A 63 -7.55 2.20 15.88
CA CYS A 63 -7.01 1.58 17.06
C CYS A 63 -5.59 2.10 17.26
N ASP A 64 -5.29 2.57 18.46
CA ASP A 64 -3.98 3.11 18.80
C ASP A 64 -3.68 2.86 20.29
N PHE A 65 -2.42 3.07 20.68
CA PHE A 65 -1.90 2.72 21.98
C PHE A 65 -1.03 3.83 22.54
N PHE A 66 -1.27 4.23 23.78
CA PHE A 66 -0.42 5.17 24.49
C PHE A 66 -0.05 4.65 25.87
N TYR A 67 0.94 5.27 26.49
CA TYR A 67 1.29 5.00 27.87
C TYR A 67 1.19 6.26 28.72
N CYS A 68 0.85 6.10 29.98
CA CYS A 68 0.94 7.16 30.98
C CYS A 68 1.73 6.67 32.20
N ASP A 69 2.62 7.52 32.67
CA ASP A 69 3.39 7.24 33.88
C ASP A 69 2.61 7.79 35.09
N THR A 70 2.44 6.96 36.12
CA THR A 70 1.75 7.33 37.36
C THR A 70 2.71 7.97 38.37
N VAL A 71 2.17 8.70 39.35
CA VAL A 71 2.93 9.29 40.46
C VAL A 71 3.67 8.21 41.29
N PHE A 72 3.24 6.96 41.20
CA PHE A 72 3.87 5.80 41.84
C PHE A 72 4.93 5.11 40.97
N LEU A 73 5.47 5.78 39.94
CA LEU A 73 6.48 5.25 39.01
C LEU A 73 6.06 3.96 38.29
N LYS A 74 4.75 3.72 38.16
CA LYS A 74 4.20 2.64 37.33
C LYS A 74 3.77 3.17 35.97
N ARG A 75 4.17 2.49 34.91
CA ARG A 75 3.73 2.75 33.53
C ARG A 75 2.45 1.99 33.23
N LEU A 76 1.41 2.72 32.86
CA LEU A 76 0.17 2.15 32.36
C LEU A 76 0.16 2.22 30.86
N TYR A 77 -0.32 1.15 30.24
CA TYR A 77 -0.39 0.96 28.81
C TYR A 77 -1.86 0.88 28.42
N VAL A 78 -2.31 1.78 27.56
CA VAL A 78 -3.72 1.96 27.21
C VAL A 78 -3.89 1.74 25.72
N LEU A 79 -4.62 0.67 25.39
CA LEU A 79 -5.16 0.45 24.05
C LEU A 79 -6.52 1.14 23.97
N PHE A 80 -6.76 1.92 22.93
CA PHE A 80 -8.08 2.49 22.68
C PHE A 80 -8.52 2.23 21.24
N VAL A 81 -9.83 2.12 21.07
CA VAL A 81 -10.49 1.88 19.79
C VAL A 81 -11.56 2.96 19.62
N MET A 82 -11.56 3.64 18.48
CA MET A 82 -12.50 4.70 18.15
C MET A 82 -13.11 4.47 16.78
N GLU A 83 -14.43 4.66 16.67
CA GLU A 83 -15.10 4.67 15.38
C GLU A 83 -14.78 5.97 14.64
N ILE A 84 -14.27 5.87 13.41
CA ILE A 84 -13.98 7.04 12.61
C ILE A 84 -15.28 7.49 11.93
N ALA A 85 -16.00 8.40 12.58
CA ALA A 85 -17.14 9.06 11.97
C ALA A 85 -16.65 10.01 10.86
N LEU A 86 -16.60 9.52 9.62
CA LEU A 86 -16.43 10.37 8.44
C LEU A 86 -17.70 11.20 8.26
N HIS A 87 -17.65 12.45 8.76
CA HIS A 87 -18.72 13.44 8.65
C HIS A 87 -19.01 13.74 7.17
N THR A 88 -19.83 12.90 6.57
CA THR A 88 -20.36 13.11 5.23
C THR A 88 -21.60 13.98 5.41
N ARG A 89 -21.44 15.29 5.29
CA ARG A 89 -22.59 16.21 5.28
C ARG A 89 -23.50 15.83 4.10
N PRO A 90 -24.83 15.79 4.31
CA PRO A 90 -25.80 15.58 3.23
C PRO A 90 -25.82 16.75 2.24
#